data_AF-A0AA90QQT3-F1
#
_entry.id   AF-A0AA90QQT3-F1
#
_cell.length_a   1.000
_cell.length_b   1.000
_cell.length_c   1.000
_cell.angle_alpha   90.00
_cell.angle_beta   90.00
_cell.angle_gamma   90.00
#
_symmetry.space_group_name_H-M   'P 1'
#
loop_
_entity.id
_entity.type
_entity.pdbx_description
1 polymer ?
#
loop_
_entity_poly.entity_id
_entity_poly.type
_entity_poly.pdbx_seq_one_letter_code
_entity_poly.pdbx_strand_id
1 'polypeptide(L)'
;MSARRMMWLCALVAVLLLGACAGPAPAIPVVKVPVYRSCVAAVPERPTFAVRGLAPDASDGEKVLALARDLPVHLKYEAQLEAVIAGCL
;
A
#
# COMPACT_ATOMS: atom_id res chain seq x y z
N MET A 1 22.70 43.58 -52.32
CA MET A 1 21.84 42.37 -52.21
C MET A 1 20.48 42.70 -52.82
N SER A 2 19.94 41.88 -53.73
CA SER A 2 18.68 42.24 -54.42
C SER A 2 17.50 42.25 -53.44
N ALA A 3 16.56 43.18 -53.60
CA ALA A 3 15.38 43.33 -52.73
C ALA A 3 14.58 42.02 -52.59
N ARG A 4 14.59 41.17 -53.63
CA ARG A 4 14.02 39.82 -53.61
C ARG A 4 14.65 38.88 -52.58
N ARG A 5 15.98 38.92 -52.41
CA ARG A 5 16.68 38.10 -51.40
C ARG A 5 16.37 38.57 -49.98
N MET A 6 16.26 39.88 -49.77
CA MET A 6 15.90 40.45 -48.47
C MET A 6 14.47 40.08 -48.07
N MET A 7 13.52 40.14 -49.01
CA MET A 7 12.12 39.81 -48.75
C MET A 7 11.91 38.32 -48.41
N TRP A 8 12.67 37.43 -49.06
CA TRP A 8 12.67 36.01 -48.74
C TRP A 8 13.26 35.71 -47.35
N LEU A 9 14.34 36.39 -46.97
CA LEU A 9 14.92 36.26 -45.63
C LEU A 9 13.91 36.66 -44.53
N CYS A 10 13.22 37.79 -44.70
CA CYS A 10 12.20 38.21 -43.74
C CYS A 10 11.03 37.23 -43.65
N ALA A 11 10.56 36.68 -44.77
CA ALA A 11 9.49 35.69 -44.78
C ALA A 11 9.91 34.39 -44.07
N LEU A 12 11.15 33.94 -44.27
CA LEU A 12 11.69 32.73 -43.66
C LEU A 12 11.85 32.90 -42.14
N VAL A 13 12.31 34.08 -41.69
CA VAL A 13 12.37 34.43 -40.26
C VAL A 13 10.98 34.47 -39.63
N ALA A 14 9.98 35.05 -40.32
CA ALA A 14 8.61 35.09 -39.82
C ALA A 14 8.01 33.69 -39.67
N VAL A 15 8.24 32.79 -40.64
CA VAL A 15 7.78 31.39 -40.58
C VAL A 15 8.44 30.62 -39.43
N LEU A 16 9.74 30.82 -39.21
CA LEU A 16 10.47 30.20 -38.10
C LEU A 16 9.95 30.67 -36.74
N LEU A 17 9.65 31.97 -36.59
CA LEU A 17 9.10 32.53 -35.36
C LEU A 17 7.69 31.99 -35.06
N LEU A 18 6.85 31.81 -36.09
CA LEU A 18 5.49 31.27 -35.93
C LEU A 18 5.48 29.77 -35.61
N GLY A 19 6.45 29.01 -36.13
CA GLY A 19 6.58 27.57 -35.86
C GLY A 19 6.97 27.24 -34.41
N ALA A 20 7.60 28.19 -33.69
CA ALA A 20 8.03 27.99 -32.30
C ALA A 20 6.86 27.92 -31.29
N CYS A 21 5.69 28.46 -31.62
CA CYS A 21 4.49 28.39 -30.77
C CYS A 21 3.70 27.07 -30.92
N ALA A 22 3.99 26.25 -31.95
CA ALA A 22 3.28 24.99 -32.20
C ALA A 22 3.96 23.78 -31.52
N GLY A 23 4.77 24.01 -30.48
CA GLY A 23 5.47 22.96 -29.75
C GLY A 23 4.52 22.00 -29.03
N PRO A 24 4.94 20.74 -28.79
CA PRO A 24 4.11 19.76 -28.10
C PRO A 24 3.76 20.22 -26.68
N ALA A 25 2.57 19.85 -26.21
CA ALA A 25 2.12 20.14 -24.86
C ALA A 25 3.12 19.59 -23.83
N PRO A 26 3.38 20.32 -22.72
CA PRO A 26 4.31 19.87 -21.70
C PRO A 26 3.84 18.53 -21.10
N ALA A 27 4.73 17.54 -21.11
CA ALA A 27 4.44 16.24 -20.51
C ALA A 27 4.38 16.38 -18.97
N ILE A 28 3.28 15.93 -18.36
CA ILE A 28 3.11 15.93 -16.91
C ILE A 28 3.84 14.70 -16.35
N PRO A 29 4.90 14.86 -15.52
CA PRO A 29 5.59 13.72 -14.94
C PRO A 29 4.73 13.06 -13.86
N VAL A 30 4.47 11.76 -14.01
CA VAL A 30 3.83 10.95 -12.97
C VAL A 30 4.91 10.45 -12.01
N VAL A 31 4.92 10.98 -10.80
CA VAL A 31 5.86 10.56 -9.74
C VAL A 31 5.17 9.56 -8.82
N LYS A 32 5.70 8.34 -8.73
CA LYS A 32 5.25 7.34 -7.74
C LYS A 32 5.95 7.59 -6.41
N VAL A 33 5.20 8.06 -5.42
CA VAL A 33 5.70 8.26 -4.06
C VAL A 33 5.43 6.99 -3.23
N PRO A 34 6.46 6.36 -2.64
CA PRO A 34 6.25 5.25 -1.73
C PRO A 34 5.56 5.77 -0.46
N VAL A 35 4.40 5.19 -0.14
CA VAL A 35 3.65 5.46 1.09
C VAL A 35 3.79 4.26 2.00
N TYR A 36 3.94 4.50 3.30
CA TYR A 36 3.91 3.44 4.30
C TYR A 36 2.63 2.61 4.15
N ARG A 37 2.78 1.29 4.11
CA ARG A 37 1.71 0.31 4.14
C ARG A 37 2.04 -0.65 5.26
N SER A 38 1.05 -1.01 6.08
CA SER A 38 1.24 -2.11 7.02
C SER A 38 1.53 -3.39 6.24
N CYS A 39 2.57 -4.12 6.67
CA CYS A 39 2.86 -5.43 6.10
C CYS A 39 1.76 -6.45 6.46
N VAL A 40 1.18 -6.31 7.65
CA VAL A 40 0.02 -7.08 8.10
C VAL A 40 -1.21 -6.59 7.34
N ALA A 41 -1.69 -7.41 6.42
CA ALA A 41 -2.88 -7.12 5.62
C ALA A 41 -4.19 -7.44 6.37
N ALA A 42 -4.18 -8.46 7.23
CA ALA A 42 -5.32 -8.88 8.03
C ALA A 42 -4.84 -9.47 9.36
N VAL A 43 -5.53 -9.11 10.45
CA VAL A 43 -5.30 -9.70 11.77
C VAL A 43 -6.26 -10.88 11.93
N PRO A 44 -5.78 -12.10 12.23
CA PRO A 44 -6.63 -13.24 12.49
C PRO A 44 -7.61 -12.96 13.64
N GLU A 45 -8.86 -13.39 13.49
CA GLU A 45 -9.88 -13.22 14.52
C GLU A 45 -9.49 -13.97 15.80
N ARG A 46 -9.56 -13.30 16.94
CA ARG A 46 -9.21 -13.90 18.22
C ARG A 46 -10.33 -14.86 18.66
N PRO A 47 -10.02 -16.14 18.95
CA PRO A 47 -10.99 -17.08 19.46
C PRO A 47 -11.57 -16.66 20.82
N THR A 48 -12.82 -17.04 21.06
CA THR A 48 -13.46 -16.92 22.37
C THR A 48 -12.97 -18.05 23.27
N PHE A 49 -11.98 -17.76 24.12
CA PHE A 49 -11.44 -18.72 25.09
C PHE A 49 -12.43 -18.98 26.24
N ALA A 50 -12.68 -20.25 26.53
CA ALA A 50 -13.53 -20.70 27.63
C ALA A 50 -13.05 -20.16 28.98
N VAL A 51 -11.74 -20.02 29.18
CA VAL A 51 -11.15 -19.47 30.40
C VAL A 51 -11.64 -18.04 30.69
N ARG A 52 -11.94 -17.22 29.67
CA ARG A 52 -12.46 -15.85 29.88
C ARG A 52 -13.88 -15.82 30.43
N GLY A 53 -14.65 -16.90 30.27
CA GLY A 53 -16.01 -17.01 30.76
C GLY A 53 -16.12 -17.56 32.17
N LEU A 54 -15.00 -17.93 32.81
CA LEU A 54 -15.02 -18.50 34.15
C LEU A 54 -15.33 -17.43 35.20
N ALA A 55 -16.13 -17.83 36.19
CA ALA A 55 -16.32 -17.02 37.39
C ALA A 55 -14.99 -16.90 38.17
N PRO A 56 -14.74 -15.80 38.89
CA PRO A 56 -13.50 -15.62 39.66
C PRO A 56 -13.26 -16.70 40.71
N ASP A 57 -14.34 -17.26 41.26
CA ASP A 57 -14.36 -18.31 42.28
C ASP A 57 -14.53 -19.72 41.69
N ALA A 58 -14.45 -19.88 40.36
CA ALA A 58 -14.51 -21.18 39.71
C ALA A 58 -13.48 -22.14 40.30
N SER A 59 -13.87 -23.40 40.46
CA SER A 59 -13.02 -24.44 41.04
C SER A 59 -11.79 -24.69 40.16
N ASP A 60 -10.73 -25.23 40.76
CA ASP A 60 -9.52 -25.56 40.03
C ASP A 60 -9.78 -26.59 38.92
N GLY A 61 -10.73 -27.51 39.14
CA GLY A 61 -11.16 -28.47 38.12
C GLY A 61 -11.79 -27.81 36.90
N GLU A 62 -12.65 -26.81 37.10
CA GLU A 62 -13.26 -26.05 35.99
C GLU A 62 -12.22 -25.23 35.21
N LYS A 63 -11.25 -24.64 35.92
CA LYS A 63 -10.13 -23.92 35.30
C LYS A 63 -9.28 -24.84 34.43
N VAL A 64 -8.91 -26.01 34.93
CA VAL A 64 -8.11 -27.00 34.19
C VAL A 64 -8.87 -27.49 32.96
N LEU A 65 -10.18 -27.76 33.08
CA LEU A 65 -10.98 -28.21 31.95
C LEU A 65 -11.15 -27.13 30.88
N ALA A 66 -11.36 -25.87 31.28
CA ALA A 66 -11.41 -24.75 30.35
C ALA A 66 -10.08 -24.57 29.61
N LEU A 67 -8.96 -24.66 30.33
CA LEU A 67 -7.62 -24.57 29.73
C LEU A 67 -7.36 -25.70 28.72
N ALA A 68 -7.74 -26.94 29.07
CA ALA A 68 -7.58 -28.08 28.18
C ALA A 68 -8.39 -27.94 26.87
N ARG A 69 -9.57 -27.31 26.94
CA ARG A 69 -10.40 -26.99 25.75
C ARG A 69 -9.80 -25.88 24.91
N ASP A 70 -9.23 -24.87 25.56
CA ASP A 70 -8.66 -23.70 24.89
C ASP A 70 -7.32 -24.00 24.21
N LEU A 71 -6.50 -24.90 24.77
CA LEU A 71 -5.16 -25.23 24.28
C LEU A 71 -5.10 -25.54 22.76
N PRO A 72 -5.90 -26.46 22.19
CA PRO A 72 -5.81 -26.77 20.76
C PRO A 72 -6.19 -25.58 19.87
N VAL A 73 -7.09 -24.71 20.32
CA VAL A 73 -7.53 -23.52 19.57
C VAL A 73 -6.47 -22.41 19.69
N HIS A 74 -5.88 -22.26 20.87
CA HIS A 74 -4.79 -21.35 21.15
C HIS A 74 -3.59 -21.61 20.23
N LEU A 75 -3.13 -22.86 20.17
CA LEU A 75 -1.97 -23.24 19.34
C LEU A 75 -2.23 -22.98 17.85
N LYS A 76 -3.45 -23.23 17.36
CA LYS A 76 -3.83 -22.92 15.98
C LYS A 76 -3.82 -21.41 15.71
N TYR A 77 -4.34 -20.63 16.64
CA TYR A 77 -4.36 -19.17 16.53
C TYR A 77 -2.94 -18.58 16.56
N GLU A 78 -2.07 -19.10 17.42
CA GLU A 78 -0.66 -18.72 17.48
C GLU A 78 0.06 -19.00 16.16
N ALA A 79 -0.11 -20.20 15.59
CA ALA A 79 0.48 -20.53 14.28
C ALA A 79 -0.01 -19.59 13.16
N GLN A 80 -1.28 -19.17 13.18
CA GLN A 80 -1.79 -18.18 12.23
C GLN A 80 -1.16 -16.80 12.42
N LEU A 81 -0.98 -16.37 13.67
CA LEU A 81 -0.30 -15.11 13.97
C LEU A 81 1.16 -15.14 13.51
N GLU A 82 1.87 -16.23 13.77
CA GLU A 82 3.25 -16.44 13.31
C GLU A 82 3.34 -16.40 11.78
N ALA A 83 2.41 -17.05 11.08
CA ALA A 83 2.35 -17.01 9.62
C ALA A 83 2.13 -15.59 9.06
N VAL A 84 1.27 -14.79 9.71
CA VAL A 84 1.04 -13.39 9.34
C VAL A 84 2.31 -12.55 9.54
N ILE A 85 3.02 -12.75 10.65
CA ILE A 85 4.27 -12.02 10.93
C ILE A 85 5.40 -12.47 9.99
N ALA A 86 5.50 -13.77 9.69
CA ALA A 86 6.49 -14.28 8.75
C ALA A 86 6.31 -13.72 7.33
N GLY A 87 5.08 -13.42 6.92
CA GLY A 87 4.80 -12.74 5.65
C GLY A 87 5.24 -11.27 5.59
N CYS A 88 5.67 -10.68 6.72
CA CYS A 88 6.17 -9.31 6.80
C CYS A 88 7.70 -9.18 6.64
N LEU A 89 8.46 -10.28 6.70
CA LEU A 89 9.93 -10.30 6.67
C LEU A 89 10.48 -10.36 5.24
#